data_AF-A0A940WEY6-F1
#
_entry.id   AF-A0A940WEY6-F1
#
_cell.length_a   1.000
_cell.length_b   1.000
_cell.length_c   1.000
_cell.angle_alpha   90.00
_cell.angle_beta   90.00
_cell.angle_gamma   90.00
#
_symmetry.space_group_name_H-M   'P 1'
#
loop_
_entity.id
_entity.type
_entity.pdbx_description
1 polymer ?
#
loop_
_entity_poly.entity_id
_entity_poly.type
_entity_poly.pdbx_seq_one_letter_code
_entity_poly.pdbx_strand_id
1 'polypeptide(L)'
;MKPPLLLIGHGTHDETGVAEFGRFVHRLRCRLDGLPAEVSGGFITNARPPLGESIASLIARGHHHMVAVPLSLTGDRRALGDVPGTMALEQERHPTLEYDLGRSLGPDPRVLRLLAERLADARAEMPRLVTDEPPADIAPGETAVVLVGHGSTDPAVNAEVHRVSRLFWETHVPDLLTVETAYVSHARPGVPGGLERCRRLGAKRVIVLPYVLFAGGVLERIWAQALAYGANHEGLDIRCAEVIGDCEGLADVVIDRYEEALAGSGESSVSALHRVHSAVPCVVPAADGGAVRGPWRGAGLAAGPSDEETDLDADLDAELDVELDAELDADLDAELDVELDAELDADLDAEFEADLESEFEADPGTLPGTHPSAV
;
A
#
# COMPACT_ATOMS: atom_id res chain seq x y z
N MET A 1 23.29 -12.12 26.39
CA MET A 1 22.53 -12.78 25.31
C MET A 1 22.07 -11.68 24.36
N LYS A 2 21.95 -11.95 23.05
CA LYS A 2 21.39 -10.95 22.14
C LYS A 2 19.89 -10.79 22.48
N PRO A 3 19.34 -9.56 22.50
CA PRO A 3 17.93 -9.34 22.77
C PRO A 3 17.07 -9.99 21.67
N PRO A 4 15.87 -10.49 21.99
CA PRO A 4 14.95 -11.05 21.01
C PRO A 4 14.53 -10.02 19.96
N LEU A 5 14.26 -10.51 18.75
CA LEU A 5 13.68 -9.76 17.65
C LEU A 5 12.15 -9.83 17.73
N LEU A 6 11.49 -8.68 17.79
CA LEU A 6 10.04 -8.53 17.72
C LEU A 6 9.67 -7.90 16.37
N LEU A 7 9.00 -8.66 15.50
CA LEU A 7 8.45 -8.13 14.26
C LEU A 7 7.10 -7.46 14.52
N ILE A 8 6.91 -6.27 13.99
CA ILE A 8 5.67 -5.51 14.13
C ILE A 8 4.97 -5.42 12.78
N GLY A 9 3.86 -6.12 12.65
CA GLY A 9 2.92 -5.94 11.54
C GLY A 9 1.88 -4.87 11.86
N HIS A 10 1.37 -4.18 10.86
CA HIS A 10 0.28 -3.22 11.07
C HIS A 10 -1.04 -3.95 11.40
N GLY A 11 -1.41 -4.93 10.57
CA GLY A 11 -2.66 -5.68 10.72
C GLY A 11 -3.29 -6.02 9.37
N THR A 12 -4.06 -7.10 9.31
CA THR A 12 -4.91 -7.43 8.16
C THR A 12 -6.02 -8.37 8.59
N HIS A 13 -7.24 -8.14 8.11
CA HIS A 13 -8.36 -9.07 8.32
C HIS A 13 -8.24 -10.35 7.48
N ASP A 14 -7.25 -10.41 6.59
CA ASP A 14 -7.03 -11.53 5.68
C ASP A 14 -6.21 -12.67 6.34
N GLU A 15 -6.81 -13.85 6.46
CA GLU A 15 -6.17 -15.02 7.06
C GLU A 15 -4.94 -15.51 6.27
N THR A 16 -4.92 -15.35 4.94
CA THR A 16 -3.77 -15.69 4.10
C THR A 16 -2.58 -14.80 4.41
N GLY A 17 -2.83 -13.50 4.56
CA GLY A 17 -1.80 -12.53 4.97
C GLY A 17 -1.25 -12.80 6.36
N VAL A 18 -2.12 -13.14 7.32
CA VAL A 18 -1.72 -13.54 8.68
C VAL A 18 -0.90 -14.83 8.66
N ALA A 19 -1.33 -15.83 7.90
CA ALA A 19 -0.60 -17.10 7.76
C ALA A 19 0.78 -16.89 7.13
N GLU A 20 0.89 -16.04 6.11
CA GLU A 20 2.17 -15.73 5.46
C GLU A 20 3.12 -14.97 6.40
N PHE A 21 2.63 -13.99 7.15
CA PHE A 21 3.42 -13.34 8.22
C PHE A 21 3.94 -14.37 9.23
N GLY A 22 3.09 -15.30 9.66
CA GLY A 22 3.48 -16.39 10.57
C GLY A 22 4.58 -17.28 9.99
N ARG A 23 4.50 -17.63 8.70
CA ARG A 23 5.57 -18.36 7.98
C ARG A 23 6.87 -17.56 7.94
N PHE A 24 6.79 -16.26 7.68
CA PHE A 24 7.95 -15.37 7.65
C PHE A 24 8.63 -15.23 9.03
N VAL A 25 7.85 -15.09 10.11
CA VAL A 25 8.37 -15.13 11.49
C VAL A 25 9.08 -16.47 11.75
N HIS A 26 8.50 -17.59 11.31
CA HIS A 26 9.12 -18.90 11.46
C HIS A 26 10.43 -19.02 10.66
N ARG A 27 10.49 -18.50 9.43
CA ARG A 27 11.74 -18.43 8.64
C ARG A 27 12.83 -17.69 9.39
N LEU A 28 12.51 -16.54 9.97
CA LEU A 28 13.46 -15.74 10.76
C LEU A 28 13.93 -16.48 12.02
N ARG A 29 13.05 -17.24 12.68
CA ARG A 29 13.46 -18.15 13.78
C ARG A 29 14.51 -19.15 13.29
N CYS A 30 14.23 -19.88 12.21
CA CYS A 30 15.17 -20.86 11.67
C CYS A 30 16.50 -20.26 11.19
N ARG A 31 16.47 -19.03 10.66
CA ARG A 31 17.68 -18.27 10.27
C ARG A 31 18.55 -17.90 11.46
N LEU A 32 17.91 -17.54 12.56
CA LEU A 32 18.58 -17.09 13.78
C LEU A 32 18.83 -18.24 14.77
N ASP A 33 18.40 -19.46 14.45
CA ASP A 33 18.72 -20.67 15.21
C ASP A 33 20.25 -20.89 15.25
N GLY A 34 20.83 -20.67 16.43
CA GLY A 34 22.28 -20.67 16.66
C GLY A 34 22.81 -19.34 17.22
N LEU A 35 22.03 -18.27 17.11
CA LEU A 35 22.21 -17.04 17.88
C LEU A 35 21.29 -17.08 19.12
N PRO A 36 21.68 -16.47 20.25
CA PRO A 36 20.85 -16.43 21.46
C PRO A 36 19.60 -15.53 21.35
N ALA A 37 19.23 -15.10 20.15
CA ALA A 37 18.13 -14.16 19.91
C ALA A 37 16.87 -14.95 19.51
N GLU A 38 15.83 -14.86 20.34
CA GLU A 38 14.53 -15.40 19.99
C GLU A 38 13.79 -14.46 19.02
N VAL A 39 12.91 -14.99 18.18
CA VAL A 39 12.07 -14.17 17.28
C VAL A 39 10.60 -14.33 17.66
N SER A 40 9.90 -13.20 17.80
CA SER A 40 8.45 -13.13 17.94
C SER A 40 7.87 -12.13 16.94
N GLY A 41 6.56 -12.15 16.75
CA GLY A 41 5.89 -11.21 15.87
C GLY A 41 4.44 -11.01 16.28
N GLY A 42 3.95 -9.78 16.17
CA GLY A 42 2.57 -9.43 16.48
C GLY A 42 2.10 -8.22 15.68
N PHE A 43 0.80 -7.94 15.80
CA PHE A 43 0.13 -6.89 15.04
C PHE A 43 -0.33 -5.75 15.94
N ILE A 44 -0.22 -4.52 15.44
CA ILE A 44 -0.72 -3.33 16.14
C ILE A 44 -2.25 -3.39 16.21
N THR A 45 -2.89 -3.77 15.10
CA THR A 45 -4.35 -3.85 15.00
C THR A 45 -4.80 -5.02 14.12
N ASN A 46 -6.09 -5.32 14.14
CA ASN A 46 -6.81 -6.11 13.12
C ASN A 46 -6.25 -7.49 12.74
N ALA A 47 -5.41 -8.11 13.59
CA ALA A 47 -4.89 -9.46 13.37
C ALA A 47 -4.44 -10.09 14.70
N ARG A 48 -3.99 -11.35 14.65
CA ARG A 48 -3.50 -12.11 15.80
C ARG A 48 -2.13 -12.74 15.52
N PRO A 49 -1.23 -12.82 16.53
CA PRO A 49 -1.41 -12.32 17.89
C PRO A 49 -1.32 -10.78 17.95
N PRO A 50 -2.02 -10.12 18.89
CA PRO A 50 -1.82 -8.71 19.17
C PRO A 50 -0.38 -8.47 19.62
N LEU A 51 0.14 -7.27 19.36
CA LEU A 51 1.51 -6.92 19.70
C LEU A 51 1.78 -7.07 21.21
N GLY A 52 0.85 -6.60 22.05
CA GLY A 52 0.97 -6.72 23.51
C GLY A 52 1.05 -8.16 24.02
N GLU A 53 0.32 -9.12 23.42
CA GLU A 53 0.46 -10.54 23.80
C GLU A 53 1.85 -11.09 23.45
N SER A 54 2.40 -10.66 22.32
CA SER A 54 3.75 -11.06 21.89
C SER A 54 4.82 -10.52 22.83
N ILE A 55 4.68 -9.28 23.28
CA ILE A 55 5.55 -8.62 24.26
C ILE A 55 5.43 -9.29 25.64
N ALA A 56 4.20 -9.47 26.13
CA ALA A 56 3.95 -10.12 27.42
C ALA A 56 4.52 -11.55 27.46
N SER A 57 4.41 -12.30 26.36
CA SER A 57 5.03 -13.63 26.22
C SER A 57 6.55 -13.60 26.34
N LEU A 58 7.22 -12.63 25.69
CA LEU A 58 8.67 -12.46 25.80
C LEU A 58 9.09 -12.11 27.23
N ILE A 59 8.35 -11.20 27.89
CA ILE A 59 8.61 -10.79 29.28
C ILE A 59 8.41 -11.96 30.25
N ALA A 60 7.34 -12.75 30.08
CA ALA A 60 7.10 -13.94 30.90
C ALA A 60 8.22 -14.99 30.82
N ARG A 61 9.00 -14.97 29.74
CA ARG A 61 10.18 -15.83 29.52
C ARG A 61 11.49 -15.19 29.98
N GLY A 62 11.43 -14.01 30.60
CA GLY A 62 12.56 -13.30 31.20
C GLY A 62 13.25 -12.30 30.27
N HIS A 63 12.69 -11.99 29.10
CA HIS A 63 13.22 -10.97 28.21
C HIS A 63 12.66 -9.60 28.58
N HIS A 64 13.51 -8.75 29.15
CA HIS A 64 13.18 -7.36 29.53
C HIS A 64 13.74 -6.33 28.55
N HIS A 65 14.63 -6.73 27.65
CA HIS A 65 15.15 -5.90 26.55
C HIS A 65 14.92 -6.61 25.22
N MET A 66 14.38 -5.93 24.21
CA MET A 66 14.09 -6.49 22.88
C MET A 66 14.39 -5.51 21.74
N VAL A 67 14.54 -6.01 20.52
CA VAL A 67 14.65 -5.17 19.32
C VAL A 67 13.37 -5.28 18.52
N ALA A 68 12.65 -4.17 18.39
CA ALA A 68 11.42 -4.07 17.63
C ALA A 68 11.70 -3.64 16.18
N VAL A 69 11.23 -4.39 15.19
CA VAL A 69 11.41 -4.06 13.76
C VAL A 69 10.05 -3.96 13.06
N PRO A 70 9.64 -2.76 12.61
CA PRO A 70 8.42 -2.59 11.83
C PRO A 70 8.54 -3.22 10.43
N LEU A 71 7.60 -4.10 10.08
CA LEU A 71 7.45 -4.62 8.73
C LEU A 71 6.60 -3.66 7.89
N SER A 72 7.17 -2.49 7.60
CA SER A 72 6.58 -1.50 6.69
C SER A 72 7.53 -1.14 5.56
N LEU A 73 6.95 -0.99 4.37
CA LEU A 73 7.63 -0.57 3.15
C LEU A 73 7.70 0.95 2.99
N THR A 74 6.81 1.69 3.66
CA THR A 74 6.82 3.16 3.65
C THR A 74 7.51 3.66 4.92
N GLY A 75 8.55 4.46 4.71
CA GLY A 75 9.64 4.66 5.68
C GLY A 75 9.45 5.78 6.71
N ASP A 76 8.26 6.37 6.88
CA ASP A 76 8.13 7.50 7.81
C ASP A 76 7.80 7.05 9.24
N ARG A 77 8.63 7.50 10.19
CA ARG A 77 8.40 7.37 11.64
C ARG A 77 7.13 8.08 12.10
N ARG A 78 6.59 9.03 11.34
CA ARG A 78 5.29 9.69 11.62
C ARG A 78 4.09 8.98 11.00
N ALA A 79 4.30 8.20 9.95
CA ALA A 79 3.21 7.66 9.16
C ALA A 79 2.97 6.16 9.34
N LEU A 80 3.83 5.49 10.10
CA LEU A 80 3.40 4.32 10.85
C LEU A 80 2.47 4.81 11.96
N GLY A 81 1.15 4.67 11.73
CA GLY A 81 0.17 4.70 12.81
C GLY A 81 0.74 3.98 14.03
N ASP A 82 0.77 4.73 15.13
CA ASP A 82 1.91 4.97 16.00
C ASP A 82 2.65 3.72 16.56
N VAL A 83 3.66 3.18 15.87
CA VAL A 83 4.53 2.14 16.47
C VAL A 83 5.22 2.65 17.73
N PRO A 84 5.88 3.83 17.73
CA PRO A 84 6.48 4.39 18.94
C PRO A 84 5.50 4.52 20.11
N GLY A 85 4.29 5.02 19.87
CA GLY A 85 3.25 5.16 20.89
C GLY A 85 2.67 3.83 21.34
N THR A 86 2.46 2.88 20.43
CA THR A 86 2.07 1.51 20.79
C THR A 86 3.13 0.90 21.71
N MET A 87 4.41 1.06 21.40
CA MET A 87 5.50 0.59 22.26
C MET A 87 5.58 1.36 23.59
N ALA A 88 5.26 2.65 23.61
CA ALA A 88 5.20 3.46 24.83
C ALA A 88 4.08 2.98 25.78
N LEU A 89 2.89 2.69 25.24
CA LEU A 89 1.79 2.08 26.00
C LEU A 89 2.18 0.72 26.59
N GLU A 90 2.96 -0.08 25.85
CA GLU A 90 3.48 -1.35 26.35
C GLU A 90 4.55 -1.15 27.44
N GLN A 91 5.34 -0.09 27.40
CA GLN A 91 6.26 0.29 28.49
C GLN A 91 5.53 0.73 29.75
N GLU A 92 4.39 1.41 29.63
CA GLU A 92 3.54 1.74 30.79
C GLU A 92 2.98 0.48 31.45
N ARG A 93 2.55 -0.50 30.65
CA ARG A 93 2.08 -1.81 31.13
C ARG A 93 3.20 -2.66 31.73
N HIS A 94 4.41 -2.51 31.19
CA HIS A 94 5.58 -3.27 31.58
C HIS A 94 6.78 -2.35 31.88
N PRO A 95 6.88 -1.78 33.09
CA PRO A 95 7.90 -0.77 33.41
C PRO A 95 9.37 -1.25 33.31
N THR A 96 9.60 -2.55 33.26
CA THR A 96 10.93 -3.14 33.05
C THR A 96 11.29 -3.31 31.58
N LEU A 97 10.38 -2.99 30.66
CA LEU A 97 10.56 -3.18 29.22
C LEU A 97 11.46 -2.08 28.63
N GLU A 98 12.65 -2.49 28.21
CA GLU A 98 13.52 -1.71 27.34
C GLU A 98 13.39 -2.23 25.90
N TYR A 99 13.45 -1.34 24.92
CA TYR A 99 13.48 -1.76 23.53
C TYR A 99 14.35 -0.84 22.66
N ASP A 100 14.97 -1.44 21.65
CA ASP A 100 15.57 -0.72 20.54
C ASP A 100 14.64 -0.81 19.33
N LEU A 101 14.28 0.34 18.75
CA LEU A 101 13.43 0.38 17.56
C LEU A 101 14.29 0.42 16.29
N GLY A 102 14.26 -0.67 15.52
CA GLY A 102 14.80 -0.72 14.17
C GLY A 102 14.00 0.16 13.21
N ARG A 103 14.67 0.70 12.19
CA ARG A 103 13.98 1.41 11.11
C ARG A 103 13.13 0.43 10.28
N SER A 104 12.07 0.96 9.67
CA SER A 104 11.25 0.25 8.68
C SER A 104 12.09 -0.23 7.49
N LEU A 105 11.55 -1.17 6.71
CA LEU A 105 12.24 -1.75 5.56
C LEU A 105 12.52 -0.69 4.49
N GLY A 106 11.52 0.14 4.18
CA GLY A 106 11.67 1.27 3.27
C GLY A 106 12.09 0.88 1.84
N PRO A 107 12.63 1.83 1.06
CA PRO A 107 13.15 1.59 -0.29
C PRO A 107 14.55 0.94 -0.26
N ASP A 108 14.75 -0.13 0.51
CA ASP A 108 16.02 -0.87 0.53
C ASP A 108 16.31 -1.45 -0.87
N PRO A 109 17.54 -1.33 -1.40
CA PRO A 109 17.88 -1.87 -2.73
C PRO A 109 17.56 -3.35 -2.90
N ARG A 110 17.58 -4.14 -1.82
CA ARG A 110 17.20 -5.56 -1.86
C ARG A 110 15.69 -5.74 -1.99
N VAL A 111 14.89 -4.86 -1.39
CA VAL A 111 13.43 -4.83 -1.61
C VAL A 111 13.13 -4.50 -3.07
N LEU A 112 13.83 -3.52 -3.65
CA LEU A 112 13.67 -3.19 -5.08
C LEU A 112 14.07 -4.36 -5.98
N ARG A 113 15.10 -5.13 -5.61
CA ARG A 113 15.46 -6.37 -6.30
C ARG A 113 14.35 -7.42 -6.22
N LEU A 114 13.72 -7.61 -5.05
CA LEU A 114 12.59 -8.54 -4.91
C LEU A 114 11.39 -8.12 -5.79
N LEU A 115 11.13 -6.81 -5.92
CA LEU A 115 10.13 -6.32 -6.87
C LEU A 115 10.50 -6.63 -8.32
N ALA A 116 11.79 -6.57 -8.67
CA ALA A 116 12.26 -6.91 -10.02
C ALA A 116 12.09 -8.41 -10.31
N GLU A 117 12.25 -9.27 -9.29
CA GLU A 117 11.94 -10.70 -9.39
C GLU A 117 10.45 -10.91 -9.65
N ARG A 118 9.56 -10.26 -8.89
CA ARG A 118 8.09 -10.34 -9.10
C ARG A 118 7.66 -9.82 -10.47
N LEU A 119 8.30 -8.76 -10.95
CA LEU A 119 8.09 -8.24 -12.29
C LEU A 119 8.50 -9.26 -13.37
N ALA A 120 9.66 -9.91 -13.19
CA ALA A 120 10.17 -10.91 -14.14
C ALA A 120 9.26 -12.13 -14.19
N ASP A 121 8.78 -12.60 -13.04
CA ASP A 121 7.81 -13.70 -12.93
C ASP A 121 6.53 -13.36 -13.71
N ALA A 122 5.92 -12.20 -13.45
CA ALA A 122 4.72 -11.74 -14.15
C ALA A 122 4.95 -11.53 -15.67
N ARG A 123 6.15 -11.12 -16.07
CA ARG A 123 6.52 -11.00 -17.49
C ARG A 123 6.71 -12.36 -18.18
N ALA A 124 7.05 -13.41 -17.44
CA ALA A 124 7.17 -14.75 -17.99
C ALA A 124 5.81 -15.45 -18.16
N GLU A 125 4.76 -14.97 -17.48
CA GLU A 125 3.41 -15.53 -17.62
C GLU A 125 2.88 -15.42 -19.05
N MET A 126 2.18 -16.47 -19.48
CA MET A 126 1.47 -16.48 -20.76
C MET A 126 0.16 -15.69 -20.64
N PRO A 127 -0.24 -14.90 -21.66
CA PRO A 127 -1.55 -14.28 -21.68
C PRO A 127 -2.66 -15.32 -21.52
N ARG A 128 -3.67 -15.01 -20.69
CA ARG A 128 -4.81 -15.92 -20.44
C ARG A 128 -5.79 -15.99 -21.61
N LEU A 129 -5.83 -14.97 -22.46
CA LEU A 129 -6.61 -14.96 -23.69
C LEU A 129 -5.85 -15.73 -24.78
N VAL A 130 -6.33 -16.94 -25.07
CA VAL A 130 -5.86 -17.76 -26.18
C VAL A 130 -6.53 -17.26 -27.46
N THR A 131 -5.86 -16.38 -28.19
CA THR A 131 -6.04 -16.29 -29.64
C THR A 131 -5.14 -17.34 -30.30
N ASP A 132 -5.55 -17.92 -31.44
CA ASP A 132 -4.73 -18.90 -32.19
C ASP A 132 -3.38 -18.34 -32.68
N GLU A 133 -3.20 -17.02 -32.61
CA GLU A 133 -1.93 -16.36 -32.93
C GLU A 133 -0.98 -16.35 -31.73
N PRO A 134 0.31 -16.71 -31.93
CA PRO A 134 1.30 -16.60 -30.87
C PRO A 134 1.39 -15.14 -30.41
N PRO A 135 1.48 -14.89 -29.09
CA PRO A 135 1.53 -13.54 -28.57
C PRO A 135 2.71 -12.80 -29.21
N ALA A 136 2.45 -11.62 -29.77
CA ALA A 136 3.48 -10.80 -30.37
C ALA A 136 4.59 -10.54 -29.33
N ASP A 137 5.84 -10.60 -29.78
CA ASP A 137 6.97 -10.28 -28.90
C ASP A 137 6.95 -8.79 -28.58
N ILE A 138 6.42 -8.43 -27.40
CA ILE A 138 6.33 -7.05 -26.93
C ILE A 138 7.69 -6.64 -26.39
N ALA A 139 8.31 -5.66 -27.06
CA ALA A 139 9.63 -5.15 -26.71
C ALA A 139 9.62 -4.46 -25.32
N PRO A 140 10.77 -4.39 -24.62
CA PRO A 140 10.88 -3.67 -23.35
C PRO A 140 10.37 -2.22 -23.43
N GLY A 141 10.76 -1.48 -24.49
CA GLY A 141 10.32 -0.10 -24.70
C GLY A 141 8.83 0.08 -25.04
N GLU A 142 8.08 -1.02 -25.17
CA GLU A 142 6.61 -1.02 -25.33
C GLU A 142 5.90 -1.58 -24.08
N THR A 143 6.67 -1.91 -23.04
CA THR A 143 6.19 -2.42 -21.76
C THR A 143 6.33 -1.33 -20.70
N ALA A 144 5.25 -1.05 -19.98
CA ALA A 144 5.24 -0.15 -18.82
C ALA A 144 4.97 -0.93 -17.52
N VAL A 145 5.28 -0.31 -16.39
CA VAL A 145 4.95 -0.82 -15.07
C VAL A 145 4.04 0.18 -14.36
N VAL A 146 3.04 -0.32 -13.64
CA VAL A 146 2.29 0.47 -12.65
C VAL A 146 2.65 -0.08 -11.28
N LEU A 147 3.48 0.64 -10.54
CA LEU A 147 3.83 0.30 -9.16
C LEU A 147 2.73 0.79 -8.23
N VAL A 148 2.08 -0.14 -7.54
CA VAL A 148 0.87 0.13 -6.76
C VAL A 148 1.15 0.10 -5.27
N GLY A 149 1.01 1.25 -4.61
CA GLY A 149 1.00 1.33 -3.14
C GLY A 149 -0.41 1.15 -2.56
N HIS A 150 -0.49 1.00 -1.24
CA HIS A 150 -1.79 1.01 -0.55
C HIS A 150 -2.52 2.35 -0.74
N GLY A 151 -1.74 3.44 -0.60
CA GLY A 151 -2.21 4.82 -0.54
C GLY A 151 -2.61 5.21 0.89
N SER A 152 -2.40 6.48 1.20
CA SER A 152 -2.61 7.07 2.51
C SER A 152 -3.20 8.48 2.37
N THR A 153 -3.91 8.92 3.40
CA THR A 153 -4.30 10.32 3.57
C THR A 153 -3.10 11.21 3.91
N ASP A 154 -1.99 10.65 4.40
CA ASP A 154 -0.72 11.35 4.61
C ASP A 154 0.07 11.45 3.28
N PRO A 155 0.27 12.67 2.73
CA PRO A 155 1.04 12.87 1.51
C PRO A 155 2.51 12.42 1.59
N ALA A 156 3.12 12.40 2.78
CA ALA A 156 4.51 11.97 2.96
C ALA A 156 4.68 10.47 2.65
N VAL A 157 3.70 9.64 3.04
CA VAL A 157 3.66 8.21 2.69
C VAL A 157 3.61 8.01 1.18
N ASN A 158 2.72 8.75 0.53
CA ASN A 158 2.54 8.66 -0.93
C ASN A 158 3.80 9.13 -1.67
N ALA A 159 4.46 10.19 -1.19
CA ALA A 159 5.73 10.65 -1.75
C ALA A 159 6.83 9.58 -1.71
N GLU A 160 6.85 8.74 -0.67
CA GLU A 160 7.81 7.63 -0.57
C GLU A 160 7.55 6.55 -1.62
N VAL A 161 6.27 6.26 -1.94
CA VAL A 161 5.94 5.34 -3.04
C VAL A 161 6.39 5.90 -4.39
N HIS A 162 6.23 7.20 -4.63
CA HIS A 162 6.78 7.85 -5.82
C HIS A 162 8.31 7.76 -5.90
N ARG A 163 8.99 7.94 -4.75
CA ARG A 163 10.45 7.75 -4.66
C ARG A 163 10.83 6.32 -5.03
N VAL A 164 10.12 5.32 -4.51
CA VAL A 164 10.31 3.90 -4.84
C VAL A 164 10.13 3.65 -6.34
N SER A 165 9.03 4.15 -6.95
CA SER A 165 8.80 4.01 -8.40
C SER A 165 9.96 4.58 -9.21
N ARG A 166 10.47 5.76 -8.84
CA ARG A 166 11.58 6.38 -9.57
C ARG A 166 12.88 5.60 -9.42
N LEU A 167 13.22 5.19 -8.20
CA LEU A 167 14.42 4.40 -7.93
C LEU A 167 14.36 3.06 -8.68
N PHE A 168 13.23 2.37 -8.58
CA PHE A 168 13.01 1.09 -9.26
C PHE A 168 13.22 1.19 -10.77
N TRP A 169 12.68 2.24 -11.39
CA TRP A 169 12.87 2.47 -12.82
C TRP A 169 14.34 2.62 -13.20
N GLU A 170 15.06 3.50 -12.50
CA GLU A 170 16.45 3.81 -12.82
C GLU A 170 17.41 2.64 -12.55
N THR A 171 17.13 1.82 -11.52
CA THR A 171 18.08 0.78 -11.07
C THR A 171 17.80 -0.60 -11.63
N HIS A 172 16.54 -0.93 -11.97
CA HIS A 172 16.17 -2.29 -12.37
C HIS A 172 15.61 -2.41 -13.79
N VAL A 173 14.94 -1.38 -14.29
CA VAL A 173 14.18 -1.47 -15.55
C VAL A 173 14.31 -0.24 -16.47
N PRO A 174 15.53 0.28 -16.70
CA PRO A 174 15.73 1.52 -17.44
C PRO A 174 15.34 1.44 -18.94
N ASP A 175 15.16 0.23 -19.46
CA ASP A 175 14.77 -0.07 -20.84
C ASP A 175 13.24 -0.16 -21.04
N LEU A 176 12.45 -0.15 -19.97
CA LEU A 176 11.00 -0.10 -20.04
C LEU A 176 10.50 1.30 -20.38
N LEU A 177 9.29 1.36 -20.96
CA LEU A 177 8.67 2.61 -21.41
C LEU A 177 8.53 3.64 -20.28
N THR A 178 7.99 3.20 -19.14
CA THR A 178 7.81 4.03 -17.93
C THR A 178 7.50 3.15 -16.72
N VAL A 179 7.67 3.70 -15.53
CA VAL A 179 7.12 3.19 -14.27
C VAL A 179 6.21 4.27 -13.69
N GLU A 180 4.90 4.07 -13.81
CA GLU A 180 3.88 4.93 -13.20
C GLU A 180 3.61 4.51 -11.76
N THR A 181 3.28 5.47 -10.90
CA THR A 181 2.82 5.21 -9.53
C THR A 181 1.31 5.28 -9.47
N ALA A 182 0.68 4.31 -8.81
CA ALA A 182 -0.75 4.32 -8.51
C ALA A 182 -1.02 3.81 -7.09
N TYR A 183 -2.26 3.96 -6.64
CA TYR A 183 -2.69 3.53 -5.32
C TYR A 183 -3.99 2.74 -5.41
N VAL A 184 -4.15 1.71 -4.58
CA VAL A 184 -5.40 0.95 -4.53
C VAL A 184 -6.51 1.70 -3.77
N SER A 185 -6.14 2.58 -2.83
CA SER A 185 -7.05 3.31 -1.95
C SER A 185 -6.47 4.67 -1.53
N HIS A 186 -7.28 5.56 -0.95
CA HIS A 186 -6.92 6.82 -0.26
C HIS A 186 -6.12 7.89 -1.04
N ALA A 187 -5.52 7.56 -2.18
CA ALA A 187 -4.69 8.45 -2.98
C ALA A 187 -4.95 8.27 -4.48
N ARG A 188 -4.50 9.24 -5.27
CA ARG A 188 -4.66 9.28 -6.73
C ARG A 188 -3.28 9.33 -7.41
N PRO A 189 -3.14 8.77 -8.62
CA PRO A 189 -4.16 8.06 -9.39
C PRO A 189 -4.47 6.68 -8.79
N GLY A 190 -5.70 6.20 -9.00
CA GLY A 190 -6.06 4.81 -8.71
C GLY A 190 -5.40 3.84 -9.70
N VAL A 191 -5.50 2.51 -9.47
CA VAL A 191 -4.96 1.49 -10.39
C VAL A 191 -5.42 1.70 -11.84
N PRO A 192 -6.73 1.91 -12.13
CA PRO A 192 -7.19 2.18 -13.50
C PRO A 192 -6.57 3.47 -14.09
N GLY A 193 -6.35 4.49 -13.24
CA GLY A 193 -5.74 5.75 -13.65
C GLY A 193 -4.25 5.60 -14.01
N GLY A 194 -3.51 4.75 -13.29
CA GLY A 194 -2.13 4.39 -13.64
C GLY A 194 -2.06 3.63 -14.96
N LEU A 195 -2.95 2.64 -15.14
CA LEU A 195 -3.07 1.87 -16.39
C LEU A 195 -3.39 2.77 -17.59
N GLU A 196 -4.35 3.68 -17.45
CA GLU A 196 -4.74 4.63 -18.50
C GLU A 196 -3.58 5.56 -18.89
N ARG A 197 -2.76 6.01 -17.94
CA ARG A 197 -1.56 6.80 -18.24
C ARG A 197 -0.56 6.00 -19.07
N CYS A 198 -0.25 4.76 -18.67
CA CYS A 198 0.62 3.87 -19.43
C CYS A 198 0.11 3.64 -20.85
N ARG A 199 -1.19 3.37 -21.00
CA ARG A 199 -1.84 3.17 -22.31
C ARG A 199 -1.70 4.42 -23.20
N ARG A 200 -1.95 5.61 -22.65
CA ARG A 200 -1.80 6.88 -23.39
C ARG A 200 -0.37 7.20 -23.80
N LEU A 201 0.62 6.69 -23.06
CA LEU A 201 2.03 6.78 -23.42
C LEU A 201 2.43 5.78 -24.52
N GLY A 202 1.53 4.89 -24.94
CA GLY A 202 1.76 3.93 -26.00
C GLY A 202 2.21 2.54 -25.53
N ALA A 203 2.03 2.21 -24.25
CA ALA A 203 2.30 0.86 -23.76
C ALA A 203 1.41 -0.17 -24.47
N LYS A 204 2.02 -1.27 -24.93
CA LYS A 204 1.32 -2.47 -25.42
C LYS A 204 1.17 -3.52 -24.33
N ARG A 205 2.10 -3.52 -23.37
CA ARG A 205 2.03 -4.32 -22.14
C ARG A 205 2.12 -3.41 -20.93
N VAL A 206 1.30 -3.68 -19.92
CA VAL A 206 1.43 -3.04 -18.61
C VAL A 206 1.48 -4.11 -17.53
N ILE A 207 2.55 -4.10 -16.72
CA ILE A 207 2.65 -4.99 -15.56
C ILE A 207 2.30 -4.19 -14.31
N VAL A 208 1.23 -4.61 -13.64
CA VAL A 208 0.80 -4.09 -12.34
C VAL A 208 1.66 -4.77 -11.27
N LEU A 209 2.45 -3.96 -10.57
CA LEU A 209 3.45 -4.40 -9.61
C LEU A 209 3.08 -3.93 -8.20
N PRO A 210 2.48 -4.79 -7.35
CA PRO A 210 2.11 -4.42 -5.99
C PRO A 210 3.35 -4.13 -5.12
N TYR A 211 3.40 -2.96 -4.49
CA TYR A 211 4.38 -2.64 -3.45
C TYR A 211 3.83 -3.04 -2.07
N VAL A 212 3.69 -4.36 -1.88
CA VAL A 212 3.03 -5.00 -0.73
C VAL A 212 3.87 -6.18 -0.26
N LEU A 213 3.96 -6.36 1.07
CA LEU A 213 4.80 -7.42 1.67
C LEU A 213 4.17 -8.81 1.56
N PHE A 214 2.93 -8.96 2.00
CA PHE A 214 2.26 -10.25 2.12
C PHE A 214 0.94 -10.24 1.38
N ALA A 215 0.48 -11.43 0.99
CA ALA A 215 -0.79 -11.61 0.32
C ALA A 215 -1.97 -11.13 1.18
N GLY A 216 -3.10 -10.94 0.52
CA GLY A 216 -4.40 -10.73 1.16
C GLY A 216 -5.26 -9.71 0.42
N GLY A 217 -6.35 -9.26 1.05
CA GLY A 217 -7.36 -8.41 0.41
C GLY A 217 -6.84 -7.15 -0.30
N VAL A 218 -5.70 -6.58 0.10
CA VAL A 218 -5.06 -5.49 -0.65
C VAL A 218 -4.63 -5.94 -2.05
N LEU A 219 -3.97 -7.09 -2.15
CA LEU A 219 -3.54 -7.69 -3.43
C LEU A 219 -4.76 -8.00 -4.29
N GLU A 220 -5.78 -8.62 -3.70
CA GLU A 220 -7.02 -8.99 -4.40
C GLU A 220 -7.70 -7.76 -5.00
N ARG A 221 -7.82 -6.66 -4.24
CA ARG A 221 -8.36 -5.40 -4.75
C ARG A 221 -7.52 -4.80 -5.88
N ILE A 222 -6.19 -4.86 -5.79
CA ILE A 222 -5.31 -4.39 -6.87
C ILE A 222 -5.58 -5.18 -8.15
N TRP A 223 -5.62 -6.51 -8.06
CA TRP A 223 -5.88 -7.36 -9.21
C TRP A 223 -7.29 -7.16 -9.76
N ALA A 224 -8.30 -7.07 -8.91
CA ALA A 224 -9.68 -6.82 -9.32
C ALA A 224 -9.79 -5.51 -10.12
N GLN A 225 -9.21 -4.41 -9.62
CA GLN A 225 -9.21 -3.13 -10.34
C GLN A 225 -8.45 -3.21 -11.68
N ALA A 226 -7.32 -3.93 -11.73
CA ALA A 226 -6.53 -4.09 -12.94
C ALA A 226 -7.25 -4.94 -14.00
N LEU A 227 -7.85 -6.05 -13.60
CA LEU A 227 -8.58 -6.97 -14.48
C LEU A 227 -9.87 -6.32 -15.00
N ALA A 228 -10.59 -5.59 -14.15
CA ALA A 228 -11.77 -4.83 -14.56
C ALA A 228 -11.42 -3.76 -15.62
N TYR A 229 -10.28 -3.08 -15.47
CA TYR A 229 -9.79 -2.17 -16.51
C TYR A 229 -9.43 -2.92 -17.81
N GLY A 230 -8.76 -4.08 -17.69
CA GLY A 230 -8.36 -4.91 -18.82
C GLY A 230 -9.52 -5.49 -19.64
N ALA A 231 -10.63 -5.82 -19.00
CA ALA A 231 -11.85 -6.28 -19.69
C ALA A 231 -12.38 -5.27 -20.73
N ASN A 232 -12.06 -3.98 -20.54
CA ASN A 232 -12.47 -2.90 -21.45
C ASN A 232 -11.37 -2.52 -22.48
N HIS A 233 -10.22 -3.21 -22.48
CA HIS A 233 -9.03 -2.84 -23.26
C HIS A 233 -8.31 -4.07 -23.83
N GLU A 234 -8.99 -4.83 -24.70
CA GLU A 234 -8.48 -6.10 -25.28
C GLU A 234 -7.13 -5.98 -26.02
N GLY A 235 -6.77 -4.78 -26.50
CA GLY A 235 -5.50 -4.52 -27.18
C GLY A 235 -4.29 -4.30 -26.24
N LEU A 236 -4.49 -4.35 -24.92
CA LEU A 236 -3.45 -4.11 -23.92
C LEU A 236 -3.18 -5.38 -23.10
N ASP A 237 -1.95 -5.89 -23.18
CA ASP A 237 -1.49 -7.03 -22.36
C ASP A 237 -1.27 -6.56 -20.92
N ILE A 238 -2.29 -6.73 -20.07
CA ILE A 238 -2.22 -6.41 -18.63
C ILE A 238 -1.87 -7.66 -17.85
N ARG A 239 -0.84 -7.54 -17.02
CA ARG A 239 -0.38 -8.62 -16.14
C ARG A 239 -0.25 -8.13 -14.73
N CYS A 240 -0.49 -9.03 -13.78
CA CYS A 240 -0.47 -8.72 -12.37
C CYS A 240 0.62 -9.53 -11.69
N ALA A 241 1.57 -8.85 -11.05
CA ALA A 241 2.58 -9.51 -10.26
C ALA A 241 2.05 -9.88 -8.88
N GLU A 242 2.72 -10.87 -8.28
CA GLU A 242 2.54 -11.28 -6.89
C GLU A 242 3.22 -10.32 -5.91
N VAL A 243 2.89 -10.46 -4.63
CA VAL A 243 3.53 -9.73 -3.51
C VAL A 243 5.00 -10.12 -3.34
N ILE A 244 5.76 -9.33 -2.57
CA ILE A 244 7.15 -9.67 -2.22
C ILE A 244 7.22 -11.06 -1.56
N GLY A 245 6.32 -11.31 -0.61
CA GLY A 245 6.08 -12.59 0.03
C GLY A 245 7.15 -13.03 1.03
N ASP A 246 6.89 -14.18 1.63
CA ASP A 246 7.83 -14.88 2.52
C ASP A 246 9.06 -15.41 1.74
N CYS A 247 10.17 -14.67 1.78
CA CYS A 247 11.39 -15.01 1.04
C CYS A 247 12.70 -14.69 1.78
N GLU A 248 13.79 -15.32 1.33
CA GLU A 248 15.12 -15.15 1.91
C GLU A 248 15.66 -13.72 1.79
N GLY A 249 15.43 -13.06 0.66
CA GLY A 249 15.90 -11.68 0.48
C GLY A 249 15.23 -10.70 1.44
N LEU A 250 13.96 -10.92 1.78
CA LEU A 250 13.26 -10.11 2.79
C LEU A 250 13.80 -10.39 4.19
N ALA A 251 14.11 -11.64 4.50
CA ALA A 251 14.74 -12.01 5.77
C ALA A 251 16.11 -11.33 5.96
N ASP A 252 16.92 -11.22 4.89
CA ASP A 252 18.19 -10.48 4.93
C ASP A 252 17.99 -9.00 5.31
N VAL A 253 16.98 -8.36 4.73
CA VAL A 253 16.66 -6.95 5.03
C VAL A 253 16.30 -6.79 6.51
N VAL A 254 15.45 -7.68 7.04
CA VAL A 254 15.02 -7.64 8.45
C VAL A 254 16.19 -7.91 9.40
N ILE A 255 17.05 -8.87 9.09
CA ILE A 255 18.23 -9.16 9.91
C ILE A 255 19.17 -7.95 9.95
N ASP A 256 19.37 -7.27 8.82
CA ASP A 256 20.16 -6.04 8.82
C ASP A 256 19.50 -4.92 9.66
N ARG A 257 18.17 -4.76 9.61
CA ARG A 257 17.47 -3.78 10.47
C ARG A 257 17.66 -4.10 11.95
N TYR A 258 17.63 -5.38 12.30
CA TYR A 258 17.88 -5.87 13.64
C TYR A 258 19.33 -5.58 14.08
N GLU A 259 20.32 -5.87 13.24
CA GLU A 259 21.73 -5.62 13.55
C GLU A 259 22.08 -4.13 13.63
N GLU A 260 21.47 -3.30 12.77
CA GLU A 260 21.58 -1.84 12.84
C GLU A 260 21.06 -1.28 14.18
N ALA A 261 19.91 -1.78 14.65
CA ALA A 261 19.35 -1.38 15.93
C ALA A 261 20.25 -1.80 17.11
N LEU A 262 20.83 -3.00 17.06
CA LEU A 262 21.82 -3.46 18.03
C LEU A 262 23.10 -2.64 18.05
N ALA A 263 23.55 -2.12 16.90
CA ALA A 263 24.74 -1.30 16.82
C ALA A 263 24.49 0.13 17.32
N GLY A 264 23.30 0.68 17.06
CA GLY A 264 22.90 2.03 17.47
C GLY A 264 22.77 2.24 18.97
N SER A 265 22.55 1.18 19.75
CA SER A 265 22.53 1.21 21.22
C SER A 265 23.93 1.33 21.84
N GLY A 266 25.00 1.05 21.09
CA GLY A 266 26.39 1.20 21.54
C GLY A 266 26.92 2.64 21.57
N GLU A 267 26.28 3.57 20.84
CA GLU A 267 26.71 4.98 20.75
C GLU A 267 25.79 5.97 21.50
N SER A 268 24.68 5.49 22.06
CA SER A 268 23.61 6.34 22.60
C SER A 268 23.50 6.28 24.13
N SER A 269 24.58 6.67 24.83
CA SER A 269 24.47 7.24 26.18
C SER A 269 24.62 8.77 26.13
N VAL A 270 23.94 9.44 25.20
CA VAL A 270 23.68 10.89 25.26
C VAL A 270 22.35 11.19 24.59
N SER A 271 21.31 11.42 25.39
CA SER A 271 20.10 12.21 25.09
C SER A 271 19.45 11.97 23.71
N ALA A 272 18.53 11.00 23.66
CA ALA A 272 17.58 10.84 22.57
C ALA A 272 16.51 11.95 22.57
N LEU A 273 16.93 13.18 22.32
CA LEU A 273 16.08 14.31 21.90
C LEU A 273 16.94 15.19 20.98
N HIS A 274 16.44 15.43 19.77
CA HIS A 274 16.98 16.33 18.74
C HIS A 274 18.24 15.89 17.98
N ARG A 275 18.02 15.33 16.79
CA ARG A 275 18.81 15.72 15.60
C ARG A 275 17.94 15.68 14.34
N VAL A 276 17.29 16.82 14.10
CA VAL A 276 16.62 17.15 12.84
C VAL A 276 17.68 17.24 11.75
N HIS A 277 17.67 16.32 10.78
CA HIS A 277 18.22 16.59 9.46
C HIS A 277 17.05 16.89 8.52
N SER A 278 16.79 18.20 8.41
CA SER A 278 16.08 18.93 7.36
C SER A 278 15.46 18.10 6.23
N ALA A 279 14.17 17.79 6.35
CA ALA A 279 13.27 17.83 5.21
C ALA A 279 12.69 19.25 5.14
N VAL A 280 12.82 19.90 3.99
CA VAL A 280 12.20 21.20 3.71
C VAL A 280 10.69 21.03 3.82
N PRO A 281 9.97 21.80 4.65
CA PRO A 281 8.52 21.71 4.69
C PRO A 281 7.96 22.21 3.34
N CYS A 282 7.21 21.34 2.67
CA CYS A 282 6.44 21.71 1.49
C CYS A 282 5.24 22.53 1.96
N VAL A 283 5.40 23.86 2.01
CA VAL A 283 4.28 24.78 2.24
C VAL A 283 3.47 24.82 0.95
N VAL A 284 2.26 24.24 0.98
CA VAL A 284 1.27 24.41 -0.08
C VAL A 284 0.55 25.73 0.20
N PRO A 285 0.69 26.78 -0.61
CA PRO A 285 -0.08 28.00 -0.40
C PRO A 285 -1.53 27.76 -0.83
N ALA A 286 -2.47 28.13 0.05
CA ALA A 286 -3.88 28.24 -0.29
C ALA A 286 -4.05 29.25 -1.43
N ALA A 287 -4.77 28.84 -2.47
CA ALA A 287 -5.16 29.70 -3.57
C ALA A 287 -6.33 30.56 -3.13
N ASP A 288 -6.12 31.88 -3.04
CA ASP A 288 -7.21 32.85 -3.13
C ASP A 288 -6.82 33.98 -4.09
N GLY A 289 -7.73 34.22 -5.02
CA GLY A 289 -7.53 35.07 -6.18
C GLY A 289 -7.67 36.57 -5.93
N GLY A 290 -7.24 37.34 -6.93
CA GLY A 290 -7.86 38.64 -7.21
C GLY A 290 -7.04 39.90 -6.90
N ALA A 291 -6.36 40.38 -7.96
CA ALA A 291 -6.34 41.77 -8.42
C ALA A 291 -5.38 42.85 -7.82
N VAL A 292 -4.42 43.24 -8.68
CA VAL A 292 -4.16 44.60 -9.22
C VAL A 292 -3.66 45.76 -8.30
N ARG A 293 -2.37 46.13 -8.53
CA ARG A 293 -1.69 47.47 -8.59
C ARG A 293 -1.50 48.40 -7.36
N GLY A 294 -0.26 48.41 -6.83
CA GLY A 294 0.67 49.57 -6.60
C GLY A 294 0.33 50.69 -5.56
N PRO A 295 1.25 51.65 -5.29
CA PRO A 295 2.69 51.56 -4.99
C PRO A 295 3.11 52.28 -3.66
N TRP A 296 4.28 51.89 -3.13
CA TRP A 296 5.10 52.42 -2.03
C TRP A 296 4.87 53.84 -1.44
N ARG A 297 4.81 53.91 -0.09
CA ARG A 297 5.31 54.91 0.91
C ARG A 297 4.75 54.43 2.29
N GLY A 298 5.36 54.47 3.47
CA GLY A 298 6.56 55.07 4.08
C GLY A 298 6.22 55.34 5.58
N ALA A 299 7.21 55.24 6.50
CA ALA A 299 7.16 55.51 7.96
C ALA A 299 6.47 54.42 8.83
N GLY A 300 6.94 54.00 10.01
CA GLY A 300 7.86 54.59 11.00
C GLY A 300 7.11 54.84 12.31
N LEU A 301 7.72 54.46 13.46
CA LEU A 301 7.29 54.58 14.89
C LEU A 301 6.67 53.31 15.49
N ALA A 302 6.77 52.96 16.78
CA ALA A 302 7.75 53.07 17.87
C ALA A 302 7.07 52.44 19.12
N ALA A 303 7.85 51.68 19.93
CA ALA A 303 7.70 51.41 21.38
C ALA A 303 6.45 50.67 21.96
N GLY A 304 6.72 49.71 22.87
CA GLY A 304 5.78 48.92 23.70
C GLY A 304 5.09 49.72 24.82
N PRO A 305 4.55 49.13 25.92
CA PRO A 305 5.06 47.95 26.68
C PRO A 305 3.97 47.01 27.28
N SER A 306 4.37 46.23 28.31
CA SER A 306 3.61 45.52 29.36
C SER A 306 2.79 44.30 28.94
N ASP A 307 3.13 43.08 29.34
CA ASP A 307 3.20 42.46 30.68
C ASP A 307 2.05 41.44 30.76
N GLU A 308 2.46 40.19 30.99
CA GLU A 308 1.83 39.18 31.84
C GLU A 308 0.31 39.21 32.02
N GLU A 309 -0.38 38.22 31.43
CA GLU A 309 -1.45 37.40 32.04
C GLU A 309 -2.23 36.73 30.90
N THR A 310 -1.92 35.45 30.61
CA THR A 310 -2.88 34.37 30.27
C THR A 310 -2.09 33.08 30.05
N ASP A 311 -1.46 32.58 31.12
CA ASP A 311 -1.20 31.14 31.24
C ASP A 311 -2.42 30.56 31.98
N LEU A 312 -2.89 29.40 31.51
CA LEU A 312 -4.05 28.63 31.99
C LEU A 312 -5.36 29.00 31.28
N ASP A 313 -5.61 28.34 30.13
CA ASP A 313 -6.87 27.66 29.79
C ASP A 313 -6.86 27.25 28.29
N ALA A 314 -5.99 26.31 27.92
CA ALA A 314 -5.99 25.70 26.59
C ALA A 314 -5.73 24.18 26.58
N ASP A 315 -5.80 23.52 27.75
CA ASP A 315 -5.49 22.09 27.89
C ASP A 315 -6.73 21.22 28.21
N LEU A 316 -7.94 21.62 27.76
CA LEU A 316 -9.12 20.78 27.99
C LEU A 316 -10.17 20.82 26.85
N ASP A 317 -9.74 20.93 25.59
CA ASP A 317 -10.63 20.76 24.42
C ASP A 317 -9.93 19.96 23.28
N ALA A 318 -9.09 18.99 23.63
CA ALA A 318 -8.43 18.11 22.64
C ALA A 318 -8.53 16.60 22.96
N GLU A 319 -9.23 16.22 24.03
CA GLU A 319 -9.34 14.80 24.46
C GLU A 319 -10.72 14.18 24.23
N LEU A 320 -11.63 14.84 23.48
CA LEU A 320 -12.99 14.33 23.27
C LEU A 320 -13.53 14.43 21.84
N ASP A 321 -12.65 14.50 20.83
CA ASP A 321 -13.04 14.46 19.40
C ASP A 321 -12.38 13.31 18.60
N VAL A 322 -11.65 12.37 19.25
CA VAL A 322 -10.97 11.26 18.54
C VAL A 322 -11.67 9.91 18.73
N GLU A 323 -12.57 9.77 19.71
CA GLU A 323 -13.22 8.49 20.00
C GLU A 323 -14.59 8.30 19.30
N LEU A 324 -15.09 9.28 18.55
CA LEU A 324 -16.41 9.17 17.89
C LEU A 324 -16.36 9.03 16.35
N ASP A 325 -15.21 9.24 15.70
CA ASP A 325 -15.09 9.11 14.24
C ASP A 325 -14.69 7.68 13.80
N ALA A 326 -14.07 6.89 14.69
CA ALA A 326 -13.66 5.52 14.34
C ALA A 326 -14.80 4.48 14.41
N GLU A 327 -15.87 4.76 15.15
CA GLU A 327 -17.04 3.86 15.24
C GLU A 327 -18.14 4.19 14.23
N LEU A 328 -18.15 5.38 13.61
CA LEU A 328 -19.20 5.77 12.67
C LEU A 328 -18.89 5.48 11.19
N ASP A 329 -17.61 5.33 10.82
CA ASP A 329 -17.20 5.05 9.43
C ASP A 329 -17.29 3.57 9.05
N ALA A 330 -17.26 2.64 10.03
CA ALA A 330 -17.35 1.22 9.74
C ALA A 330 -18.78 0.72 9.45
N ASP A 331 -19.80 1.41 9.98
CA ASP A 331 -21.20 1.03 9.79
C ASP A 331 -21.80 1.65 8.52
N LEU A 332 -21.30 2.81 8.05
CA LEU A 332 -21.86 3.46 6.87
C LEU A 332 -21.40 2.84 5.54
N ASP A 333 -20.20 2.26 5.48
CA ASP A 333 -19.68 1.62 4.26
C ASP A 333 -20.31 0.25 3.97
N ALA A 334 -20.84 -0.44 5.00
CA ALA A 334 -21.46 -1.76 4.82
C ALA A 334 -22.96 -1.69 4.44
N GLU A 335 -23.68 -0.62 4.81
CA GLU A 335 -25.11 -0.48 4.50
C GLU A 335 -25.37 0.22 3.15
N LEU A 336 -24.42 1.02 2.63
CA LEU A 336 -24.59 1.72 1.34
C LEU A 336 -24.17 0.92 0.10
N ASP A 337 -23.34 -0.12 0.25
CA ASP A 337 -22.90 -0.95 -0.88
C ASP A 337 -23.86 -2.11 -1.22
N VAL A 338 -24.83 -2.44 -0.36
CA VAL A 338 -25.78 -3.54 -0.61
C VAL A 338 -27.13 -3.07 -1.18
N GLU A 339 -27.57 -1.85 -0.87
CA GLU A 339 -28.86 -1.34 -1.39
C GLU A 339 -28.76 -0.75 -2.81
N LEU A 340 -27.57 -0.35 -3.28
CA LEU A 340 -27.42 0.20 -4.63
C LEU A 340 -27.23 -0.86 -5.74
N ASP A 341 -26.70 -2.03 -5.40
CA ASP A 341 -26.48 -3.12 -6.37
C ASP A 341 -27.77 -3.92 -6.66
N ALA A 342 -28.73 -3.97 -5.73
CA ALA A 342 -29.96 -4.73 -5.91
C ALA A 342 -31.06 -3.98 -6.70
N GLU A 343 -31.06 -2.64 -6.70
CA GLU A 343 -32.04 -1.85 -7.46
C GLU A 343 -31.61 -1.55 -8.90
N LEU A 344 -30.32 -1.68 -9.25
CA LEU A 344 -29.85 -1.40 -10.61
C LEU A 344 -29.89 -2.61 -11.56
N ASP A 345 -29.84 -3.84 -11.02
CA ASP A 345 -29.88 -5.07 -11.83
C ASP A 345 -31.31 -5.48 -12.23
N ALA A 346 -32.33 -5.05 -11.49
CA ALA A 346 -33.72 -5.41 -11.80
C ALA A 346 -34.37 -4.58 -12.94
N ASP A 347 -33.87 -3.36 -13.19
CA ASP A 347 -34.44 -2.45 -14.20
C ASP A 347 -33.79 -2.58 -15.59
N LEU A 348 -32.61 -3.21 -15.69
CA LEU A 348 -31.90 -3.38 -16.98
C LEU A 348 -32.23 -4.69 -17.71
N ASP A 349 -32.67 -5.73 -17.00
CA ASP A 349 -33.04 -7.01 -17.63
C ASP A 349 -34.48 -7.00 -18.21
N ALA A 350 -35.36 -6.10 -17.76
CA ALA A 350 -36.74 -6.05 -18.23
C ALA A 350 -36.94 -5.25 -19.54
N GLU A 351 -36.05 -4.31 -19.89
CA GLU A 351 -36.17 -3.54 -21.14
C GLU A 351 -35.44 -4.19 -22.35
N PHE A 352 -34.58 -5.19 -22.15
CA PHE A 352 -33.83 -5.80 -23.27
C PHE A 352 -34.43 -7.11 -23.81
N GLU A 353 -35.32 -7.80 -23.08
CA GLU A 353 -36.02 -8.99 -23.60
C GLU A 353 -37.29 -8.67 -24.41
N ALA A 354 -37.83 -7.45 -24.32
CA ALA A 354 -39.07 -7.08 -25.04
C ALA A 354 -38.85 -6.66 -26.51
N ASP A 355 -37.63 -6.27 -26.90
CA ASP A 355 -37.34 -5.79 -28.26
C ASP A 355 -36.84 -6.88 -29.23
N LEU A 356 -36.53 -8.10 -28.75
CA LEU A 356 -36.01 -9.18 -29.58
C LEU A 356 -37.03 -10.28 -29.96
N GLU A 357 -38.27 -10.24 -29.46
CA GLU A 357 -39.32 -11.20 -29.87
C GLU A 357 -40.34 -10.66 -30.88
N SER A 358 -40.25 -9.39 -31.30
CA SER A 358 -41.22 -8.80 -32.24
C SER A 358 -40.82 -8.85 -33.73
N GLU A 359 -39.59 -9.25 -34.08
CA GLU A 359 -39.13 -9.37 -35.48
C GLU A 359 -39.14 -10.81 -36.07
N PHE A 360 -39.62 -11.82 -35.33
CA PHE A 360 -39.58 -13.22 -35.81
C PHE A 360 -40.92 -13.96 -35.93
N GLU A 361 -42.06 -13.25 -35.99
CA GLU A 361 -43.34 -13.85 -36.39
C GLU A 361 -44.08 -13.02 -37.46
N ALA A 362 -43.71 -13.23 -38.72
CA ALA A 362 -44.58 -12.93 -39.86
C ALA A 362 -44.46 -14.00 -40.97
N ASP A 363 -45.33 -15.01 -40.81
CA ASP A 363 -46.03 -15.80 -41.83
C ASP A 363 -45.34 -17.02 -42.51
N PRO A 364 -45.81 -18.26 -42.20
CA PRO A 364 -45.49 -19.45 -42.96
C PRO A 364 -46.56 -19.75 -44.01
N GLY A 365 -46.17 -19.69 -45.29
CA GLY A 365 -46.72 -20.60 -46.29
C GLY A 365 -47.21 -19.97 -47.59
N THR A 366 -46.45 -20.16 -48.66
CA THR A 366 -47.01 -20.55 -49.97
C THR A 366 -45.91 -21.24 -50.80
N LEU A 367 -46.04 -22.55 -51.04
CA LEU A 367 -45.36 -23.22 -52.16
C LEU A 367 -46.22 -23.04 -53.43
N PRO A 368 -45.61 -22.71 -54.57
CA PRO A 368 -45.60 -23.67 -55.70
C PRO A 368 -44.23 -23.62 -56.40
N GLY A 369 -43.74 -24.57 -57.18
CA GLY A 369 -44.30 -25.71 -57.90
C GLY A 369 -43.19 -26.20 -58.84
N THR A 370 -43.27 -27.47 -59.19
CA THR A 370 -42.39 -28.27 -60.05
C THR A 370 -41.92 -27.62 -61.36
N HIS A 371 -40.71 -27.95 -61.84
CA HIS A 371 -40.46 -28.68 -63.11
C HIS A 371 -38.97 -29.08 -63.29
N PRO A 372 -38.67 -30.09 -64.14
CA PRO A 372 -37.61 -31.09 -63.89
C PRO A 372 -36.34 -30.92 -64.75
N SER A 373 -35.31 -31.69 -64.38
CA SER A 373 -34.11 -31.95 -65.19
C SER A 373 -34.43 -32.45 -66.60
N ALA A 374 -33.67 -31.94 -67.58
CA ALA A 374 -33.31 -32.67 -68.77
C ALA A 374 -31.95 -32.19 -69.32
N VAL A 375 -31.17 -33.19 -69.73
CA VAL A 375 -29.89 -33.21 -70.48
C VAL A 375 -28.62 -33.07 -69.67
#